data_AF-A0A6G6X5L5-F1
#
_entry.id   AF-A0A6G6X5L5-F1
#
_cell.length_a   1.000
_cell.length_b   1.000
_cell.length_c   1.000
_cell.angle_alpha   90.00
_cell.angle_beta   90.00
_cell.angle_gamma   90.00
#
_symmetry.space_group_name_H-M   'P 1'
#
loop_
_entity.id
_entity.type
_entity.pdbx_description
1 polymer ?
#
loop_
_entity_poly.entity_id
_entity_poly.type
_entity_poly.pdbx_seq_one_letter_code
_entity_poly.pdbx_strand_id
1 'polypeptide(L)' 'MNCSSTGDAIVPSPRARSTLTFHVQADAPPVVIQTNWLPAPKDVDFSLYLRAYWSMTAITGGSWTPPPVEEVV' A
#
# COMPACT_ATOMS: atom_id res chain seq x y z
N MET A 1 -37.19 24.10 -7.91
CA MET A 1 -36.29 23.39 -6.96
C MET A 1 -35.27 22.65 -7.80
N ASN A 2 -34.03 23.14 -7.79
CA ASN A 2 -32.93 22.64 -8.60
C ASN A 2 -32.03 21.82 -7.67
N CYS A 3 -31.83 20.53 -7.96
CA CYS A 3 -30.83 19.73 -7.26
C CYS A 3 -30.25 18.72 -8.26
N SER A 4 -29.11 19.08 -8.83
CA SER A 4 -28.27 18.20 -9.66
C SER A 4 -26.89 18.17 -9.01
N SER A 5 -26.73 17.35 -7.97
CA SER A 5 -25.42 17.07 -7.40
C SER A 5 -24.77 15.95 -8.21
N THR A 6 -24.05 16.30 -9.27
CA THR A 6 -23.06 15.39 -9.87
C THR A 6 -21.85 15.40 -8.94
N GLY A 7 -21.88 14.52 -7.93
CA GLY A 7 -20.69 14.20 -7.15
C GLY A 7 -19.72 13.47 -8.05
N ASP A 8 -18.62 14.12 -8.40
CA ASP A 8 -17.49 13.54 -9.11
C ASP A 8 -16.93 12.40 -8.24
N ALA A 9 -17.35 11.18 -8.56
CA ALA A 9 -16.87 10.00 -7.88
C ALA A 9 -15.40 9.83 -8.30
N ILE A 10 -14.49 9.94 -7.32
CA ILE A 10 -13.13 9.41 -7.46
C ILE A 10 -13.28 7.97 -7.96
N VAL A 11 -13.02 7.74 -9.25
CA VAL A 11 -13.15 6.41 -9.86
C VAL A 11 -11.90 5.61 -9.50
N PRO A 12 -11.95 4.62 -8.60
CA PRO A 12 -10.80 3.75 -8.38
C PRO A 12 -10.54 2.95 -9.66
N SER A 13 -9.27 2.91 -10.08
CA SER A 13 -8.83 2.16 -11.25
C SER A 13 -9.22 0.67 -11.13
N PRO A 14 -9.77 0.02 -12.18
CA PRO A 14 -10.37 -1.31 -12.10
C PRO A 14 -9.38 -2.48 -11.97
N ARG A 15 -8.12 -2.22 -11.57
CA ARG A 15 -7.15 -3.28 -11.28
C ARG A 15 -7.18 -3.68 -9.81
N ALA A 16 -8.37 -4.04 -9.33
CA ALA A 16 -8.51 -4.82 -8.10
C ALA A 16 -8.20 -6.28 -8.42
N ARG A 17 -6.92 -6.65 -8.36
CA ARG A 17 -6.54 -8.01 -7.96
C ARG A 17 -6.38 -7.94 -6.44
N SER A 18 -6.87 -8.93 -5.71
CA SER A 18 -7.04 -8.95 -4.25
C SER A 18 -5.71 -8.99 -3.46
N THR A 19 -4.70 -8.24 -3.91
CA THR A 19 -3.36 -8.14 -3.35
C THR A 19 -2.93 -6.68 -3.41
N LEU A 20 -2.33 -6.20 -2.31
CA LEU A 20 -1.80 -4.85 -2.19
C LEU A 20 -0.27 -4.95 -2.23
N THR A 21 0.34 -4.38 -3.26
CA THR A 21 1.80 -4.33 -3.41
C THR A 21 2.30 -2.93 -3.06
N PHE A 22 3.26 -2.85 -2.14
CA PHE A 22 3.99 -1.63 -1.80
C PHE A 22 5.39 -1.68 -2.42
N HIS A 23 5.84 -0.57 -2.99
CA HIS A 23 7.20 -0.42 -3.51
C HIS A 23 8.00 0.48 -2.57
N VAL A 24 9.15 0.00 -2.09
CA VAL A 24 10.01 0.75 -1.18
C VAL A 24 11.33 1.03 -1.90
N GLN A 25 11.53 2.26 -2.34
CA GLN A 25 12.68 2.66 -3.16
C GLN A 25 13.06 4.12 -2.88
N ALA A 26 14.31 4.48 -3.11
CA ALA A 26 14.77 5.86 -2.90
C ALA A 26 14.38 6.81 -4.04
N ASP A 27 14.49 6.33 -5.29
CA ASP A 27 14.19 7.13 -6.46
C ASP A 27 12.70 7.04 -6.81
N ALA A 28 12.14 8.16 -7.28
CA ALA A 28 10.74 8.23 -7.65
C ALA A 28 10.48 7.34 -8.88
N PRO A 29 9.56 6.36 -8.77
CA PRO A 29 9.30 5.45 -9.87
C PRO A 29 8.29 6.04 -10.89
N PRO A 30 8.04 5.36 -12.02
CA PRO A 30 7.04 5.78 -13.00
C PRO A 30 5.65 6.01 -12.37
N VAL A 31 4.88 6.98 -12.88
CA VAL A 31 3.55 7.41 -12.36
C VAL A 31 2.60 6.26 -12.02
N VAL A 32 2.67 5.15 -12.74
CA VAL A 32 1.81 3.98 -12.53
C VAL A 32 1.99 3.29 -11.17
N ILE A 33 3.17 3.41 -10.54
CA ILE A 33 3.48 2.79 -9.24
C ILE A 33 3.67 3.80 -8.10
N GLN A 34 3.57 5.10 -8.39
CA GLN A 34 3.70 6.15 -7.36
C GLN A 34 2.63 6.07 -6.27
N THR A 35 1.43 5.58 -6.59
CA THR A 35 0.31 5.49 -5.63
C THR A 35 0.62 4.59 -4.42
N ASN A 36 1.46 3.55 -4.59
CA ASN A 36 1.83 2.61 -3.53
C ASN A 36 3.35 2.62 -3.26
N TRP A 37 4.03 3.72 -3.60
CA TRP A 37 5.47 3.87 -3.38
C TRP A 37 5.76 4.58 -2.06
N LEU A 38 6.74 4.06 -1.32
CA LEU A 38 7.28 4.64 -0.09
C LEU A 38 8.75 5.00 -0.32
N PRO A 39 9.17 6.25 -0.06
CA PRO A 39 10.56 6.66 -0.16
C PRO A 39 11.38 5.99 0.95
N ALA A 40 12.49 5.34 0.56
CA ALA A 40 13.48 4.79 1.49
C ALA A 40 14.83 5.48 1.29
N PRO A 41 15.63 5.66 2.35
CA PRO A 41 16.94 6.28 2.24
C PRO A 41 17.93 5.35 1.51
N LYS A 42 18.83 5.95 0.71
CA LYS A 42 19.93 5.23 0.06
C LYS A 42 21.04 4.92 1.06
N ASP A 43 21.63 3.74 0.93
CA ASP A 43 22.88 3.35 1.62
C ASP A 43 22.82 3.36 3.15
N VAL A 44 21.62 3.29 3.73
CA VAL A 44 21.43 3.14 5.19
C VAL A 44 20.38 2.07 5.47
N ASP A 45 20.58 1.35 6.57
CA ASP A 45 19.63 0.37 7.04
C ASP A 45 18.34 1.06 7.52
N PHE A 46 17.19 0.49 7.15
CA PHE A 46 15.89 0.93 7.64
C PHE A 46 15.08 -0.27 8.15
N SER A 47 14.13 0.01 9.03
CA SER A 47 13.19 -0.99 9.55
C SER A 47 11.77 -0.65 9.11
N LEU A 48 11.08 -1.64 8.52
CA LEU A 48 9.69 -1.52 8.11
C LEU A 48 8.76 -2.08 9.19
N TYR A 49 7.77 -1.29 9.60
CA TYR A 49 6.79 -1.70 10.61
C TYR A 49 5.37 -1.66 10.02
N LEU A 50 4.66 -2.78 10.11
CA LEU A 50 3.24 -2.86 9.77
C LEU A 50 2.39 -2.68 11.03
N ARG A 51 1.41 -1.77 10.98
CA ARG A 51 0.45 -1.57 12.08
C ARG A 51 -0.93 -2.05 11.66
N ALA A 52 -1.44 -3.08 12.33
CA ALA A 52 -2.80 -3.57 12.15
C ALA A 52 -3.69 -3.00 13.26
N TYR A 53 -4.69 -2.20 12.90
CA TYR A 53 -5.71 -1.70 13.82
C TYR A 53 -6.93 -2.61 13.75
N TRP A 54 -7.42 -3.08 14.90
CA TRP A 54 -8.52 -4.05 14.99
C TRP A 54 -8.20 -5.39 14.31
N SER A 55 -7.03 -5.93 14.62
CA SER A 55 -6.56 -7.17 14.01
C SER A 55 -7.44 -8.35 14.43
N MET A 56 -7.86 -9.19 13.48
CA MET A 56 -8.50 -10.47 13.77
C MET A 56 -7.58 -11.35 14.64
N THR A 57 -8.17 -12.29 15.37
CA THR A 57 -7.47 -13.21 16.28
C THR A 57 -6.30 -13.95 15.62
N ALA A 58 -6.33 -14.14 14.29
CA ALA A 58 -5.25 -14.75 13.54
C ALA A 58 -3.92 -13.95 13.59
N ILE A 59 -4.00 -12.62 13.67
CA ILE A 59 -2.82 -11.74 13.73
C ILE A 59 -2.32 -11.65 15.18
N THR A 60 -3.22 -11.46 16.16
CA THR A 60 -2.84 -11.43 17.60
C THR A 60 -2.39 -12.78 18.12
N GLY A 61 -2.91 -13.87 17.56
CA GLY A 61 -2.51 -15.25 17.87
C GLY A 61 -1.28 -15.73 17.09
N GLY A 62 -0.66 -14.88 16.24
CA GLY A 62 0.55 -15.22 15.48
C GLY A 62 0.35 -16.26 14.38
N SER A 63 -0.89 -16.70 14.11
CA SER A 63 -1.21 -17.64 13.03
C SER A 63 -1.08 -17.03 11.65
N TRP A 64 -1.09 -15.70 11.55
CA TRP A 64 -0.82 -14.95 10.33
C TRP A 64 0.36 -14.01 10.55
N THR A 65 1.35 -14.12 9.67
CA THR A 65 2.47 -13.19 9.59
C THR A 65 2.42 -12.48 8.22
N PRO A 66 2.81 -11.20 8.16
CA PRO A 66 2.89 -10.51 6.88
C PRO A 66 3.92 -11.20 5.98
N PRO A 67 3.72 -11.22 4.65
CA PRO A 67 4.68 -11.79 3.72
C PRO A 67 6.04 -11.09 3.83
N PRO A 68 7.13 -11.80 3.55
CA PRO A 68 8.46 -11.22 3.56
C PRO A 68 8.59 -10.13 2.50
N VAL A 69 9.47 -9.16 2.76
CA VAL A 69 9.86 -8.15 1.77
C VAL A 69 10.81 -8.80 0.77
N GLU A 70 10.54 -8.61 -0.51
CA GLU A 70 11.38 -9.10 -1.61
C GLU A 70 12.18 -7.96 -2.21
N GLU A 71 13.47 -8.18 -2.45
CA GLU A 71 14.31 -7.26 -3.20
C GLU A 71 13.89 -7.29 -4.68
N VAL A 72 13.59 -6.11 -5.24
CA VAL A 72 13.29 -5.96 -6.66
C VAL A 72 14.62 -5.70 -7.38
N VAL A 73 15.17 -6.75 -7.98
CA VAL A 73 16.42 -6.73 -8.76
C VAL A 73 16.25 -6.04 -10.10
#